data_AF-A0A6M5YXU6-F1
#
_entry.id   AF-A0A6M5YXU6-F1
#
_cell.length_a   1.000
_cell.length_b   1.000
_cell.length_c   1.000
_cell.angle_alpha   90.00
_cell.angle_beta   90.00
_cell.angle_gamma   90.00
#
_symmetry.space_group_name_H-M   'P 1'
#
loop_
_entity.id
_entity.type
_entity.pdbx_description
1 polymer ?
#
loop_
_entity_poly.entity_id
_entity_poly.type
_entity_poly.pdbx_seq_one_letter_code
_entity_poly.pdbx_strand_id
1 'polypeptide(L)'
;MDQGTLVEQKIDAGRRFVERFAADGNPVRAAFWARTEEEGIWFLYVATDVVDSAGPAATYRAVHASLKKLGESWVSSSEIKVVSPTHPVAKGVLAIVAHHPGRLRAPLGALGSVAVEETYIYPPHIFTFTQVNPMTPEDVGREIVRLMNRAPSILQSSHVTLKDGSSFNGVPFSLQLGSQKAVVAQFVADGEAAPRIVRLDEITSIA
;
A
#
# COMPACT_ATOMS: atom_id res chain seq x y z
N MET A 1 21.44 -14.09 -16.37
CA MET A 1 20.16 -13.90 -15.67
C MET A 1 19.26 -13.11 -16.60
N ASP A 2 18.12 -13.68 -16.97
CA ASP A 2 17.16 -13.07 -17.89
C ASP A 2 16.55 -11.83 -17.23
N GLN A 3 16.89 -10.64 -17.73
CA GLN A 3 16.39 -9.36 -17.21
C GLN A 3 14.93 -9.08 -17.66
N GLY A 4 14.34 -9.93 -18.51
CA GLY A 4 13.02 -9.71 -19.08
C GLY A 4 11.86 -9.92 -18.09
N THR A 5 11.96 -10.90 -17.19
CA THR A 5 10.81 -11.30 -16.36
C THR A 5 10.83 -10.65 -14.98
N LEU A 6 9.75 -9.95 -14.63
CA LEU A 6 9.52 -9.51 -13.25
C LEU A 6 9.26 -10.74 -12.38
N VAL A 7 10.21 -11.06 -11.50
CA VAL A 7 10.14 -12.22 -10.61
C VAL A 7 9.37 -11.93 -9.32
N GLU A 8 8.78 -12.97 -8.73
CA GLU A 8 7.93 -12.84 -7.53
C GLU A 8 8.66 -12.18 -6.35
N GLN A 9 9.97 -12.41 -6.19
CA GLN A 9 10.77 -11.78 -5.14
C GLN A 9 10.84 -10.25 -5.29
N LYS A 10 10.92 -9.75 -6.52
CA LYS A 10 10.88 -8.30 -6.81
C LYS A 10 9.50 -7.73 -6.56
N ILE A 11 8.44 -8.46 -6.93
CA ILE A 11 7.05 -8.07 -6.64
C ILE A 11 6.81 -7.99 -5.12
N ASP A 12 7.28 -8.97 -4.36
CA ASP A 12 7.12 -8.98 -2.90
C ASP A 12 7.93 -7.86 -2.24
N ALA A 13 9.19 -7.67 -2.64
CA ALA A 13 10.03 -6.60 -2.11
C ALA A 13 9.50 -5.21 -2.46
N GLY A 14 8.99 -5.02 -3.68
CA GLY A 14 8.32 -3.78 -4.09
C GLY A 14 7.07 -3.50 -3.26
N ARG A 15 6.26 -4.53 -2.95
CA ARG A 15 5.11 -4.39 -2.05
C ARG A 15 5.54 -3.93 -0.67
N ARG A 16 6.52 -4.61 -0.06
CA ARG A 16 7.04 -4.26 1.28
C ARG A 16 7.59 -2.83 1.32
N PHE A 17 8.30 -2.41 0.27
CA PHE A 17 8.76 -1.04 0.14
C PHE A 17 7.60 -0.04 0.13
N VAL A 18 6.60 -0.27 -0.72
CA VAL A 18 5.45 0.63 -0.86
C VAL A 18 4.63 0.71 0.44
N GLU A 19 4.39 -0.42 1.10
CA GLU A 19 3.76 -0.50 2.42
C GLU A 19 4.55 0.31 3.46
N ARG A 20 5.88 0.13 3.52
CA ARG A 20 6.73 0.86 4.47
C ARG A 20 6.80 2.35 4.17
N PHE A 21 6.92 2.73 2.90
CA PHE A 21 7.00 4.12 2.46
C PHE A 21 5.71 4.86 2.82
N ALA A 22 4.56 4.22 2.58
CA ALA A 22 3.27 4.68 3.04
C ALA A 22 3.22 4.79 4.58
N ALA A 23 3.62 3.76 5.31
CA ALA A 23 3.67 3.74 6.78
C ALA A 23 4.59 4.80 7.40
N ASP A 24 5.61 5.26 6.66
CA ASP A 24 6.51 6.34 7.06
C ASP A 24 5.92 7.74 6.88
N GLY A 25 4.63 7.84 6.53
CA GLY A 25 3.90 9.12 6.41
C GLY A 25 3.99 9.74 5.01
N ASN A 26 4.37 8.97 3.99
CA ASN A 26 4.40 9.44 2.60
C ASN A 26 3.16 8.92 1.84
N PRO A 27 2.16 9.75 1.55
CA PRO A 27 0.93 9.29 0.91
C PRO A 27 1.21 8.71 -0.48
N VAL A 28 0.81 7.46 -0.71
CA VAL A 28 0.93 6.80 -2.02
C VAL A 28 -0.43 6.82 -2.71
N ARG A 29 -0.45 7.32 -3.95
CA ARG A 29 -1.66 7.39 -4.80
C ARG A 29 -1.78 6.19 -5.72
N ALA A 30 -0.65 5.71 -6.23
CA ALA A 30 -0.55 4.49 -7.02
C ALA A 30 0.87 3.91 -6.89
N ALA A 31 1.00 2.60 -7.00
CA ALA A 31 2.29 1.93 -7.10
C ALA A 31 2.21 0.79 -8.10
N PHE A 32 3.23 0.64 -8.93
CA PHE A 32 3.25 -0.37 -9.99
C PHE A 32 4.65 -0.59 -10.52
N TRP A 33 4.93 -1.81 -10.98
CA TRP A 33 6.08 -2.07 -11.82
C TRP A 33 5.72 -1.82 -13.28
N ALA A 34 6.61 -1.18 -14.03
CA ALA A 34 6.48 -1.04 -15.48
C ALA A 34 7.82 -1.30 -16.17
N ARG A 35 7.77 -1.97 -17.32
CA ARG A 35 8.86 -2.06 -18.29
C ARG A 35 8.49 -1.23 -19.50
N THR A 36 9.10 -0.06 -19.64
CA THR A 36 8.87 0.85 -20.76
C THR A 36 9.66 0.36 -21.99
N GLU A 37 9.17 0.67 -23.19
CA GLU A 37 9.90 0.35 -24.43
C GLU A 37 11.24 1.10 -24.53
N GLU A 38 11.30 2.31 -23.97
CA GLU A 38 12.51 3.14 -23.97
C GLU A 38 13.64 2.51 -23.14
N GLU A 39 13.31 1.93 -22.00
CA GLU A 39 14.31 1.54 -21.01
C GLU A 39 14.57 0.04 -21.01
N GLY A 40 13.60 -0.78 -21.45
CA GLY A 40 13.72 -2.23 -21.55
C GLY A 40 13.93 -2.95 -20.21
N ILE A 41 13.87 -2.23 -19.08
CA ILE A 41 14.05 -2.76 -17.72
C ILE A 41 12.88 -2.37 -16.82
N TRP A 42 12.68 -3.19 -15.78
CA TRP A 42 11.61 -3.00 -14.81
C TRP A 42 11.95 -1.92 -13.79
N PHE A 43 11.08 -0.90 -13.71
CA PHE A 43 11.11 0.10 -12.65
C PHE A 43 9.86 0.02 -11.78
N LEU A 44 10.03 0.24 -10.47
CA LEU A 44 8.95 0.44 -9.53
C LEU A 44 8.58 1.93 -9.52
N TYR A 45 7.43 2.25 -10.08
CA TYR A 45 6.85 3.58 -10.02
C TYR A 45 6.01 3.74 -8.76
N VAL A 46 6.24 4.83 -8.03
CA VAL A 46 5.45 5.24 -6.87
C VAL A 46 4.94 6.66 -7.09
N ALA A 47 3.62 6.81 -7.21
CA ALA A 47 2.98 8.10 -7.39
C ALA A 47 2.65 8.72 -6.03
N THR A 48 3.16 9.92 -5.75
CA THR A 48 2.99 10.61 -4.46
C THR A 48 3.06 12.13 -4.62
N ASP A 49 2.25 12.86 -3.86
CA ASP A 49 2.27 14.33 -3.82
C ASP A 49 3.52 14.90 -3.12
N VAL A 50 4.32 14.03 -2.47
CA VAL A 50 5.56 14.43 -1.77
C VAL A 50 6.58 15.03 -2.74
N VAL A 51 6.61 14.58 -4.01
CA VAL A 51 7.54 15.12 -5.00
C VAL A 51 7.22 16.56 -5.39
N ASP A 52 5.93 16.90 -5.47
CA ASP A 52 5.48 18.24 -5.85
C ASP A 52 5.59 19.22 -4.67
N SER A 53 5.33 18.72 -3.45
CA SER A 53 5.29 19.56 -2.23
C SER A 53 6.67 19.76 -1.57
N ALA A 54 7.49 18.71 -1.49
CA ALA A 54 8.79 18.74 -0.80
C ALA A 54 9.99 18.73 -1.76
N GLY A 55 9.76 18.47 -3.04
CA GLY A 55 10.77 18.42 -4.09
C GLY A 55 11.56 17.11 -4.14
N PRO A 56 12.22 16.82 -5.29
CA PRO A 56 12.84 15.51 -5.55
C PRO A 56 13.86 15.06 -4.51
N ALA A 57 14.69 15.98 -4.02
CA ALA A 57 15.73 15.65 -3.03
C ALA A 57 15.14 15.17 -1.70
N ALA A 58 14.05 15.80 -1.24
CA ALA A 58 13.37 15.38 -0.01
C ALA A 58 12.66 14.04 -0.20
N THR A 59 12.03 13.85 -1.36
CA THR A 59 11.37 12.60 -1.73
C THR A 59 12.33 11.42 -1.74
N TYR A 60 13.50 11.56 -2.38
CA TYR A 60 14.49 10.48 -2.41
C TYR A 60 15.14 10.23 -1.04
N ARG A 61 15.27 11.24 -0.17
CA ARG A 61 15.63 11.02 1.23
C ARG A 61 14.60 10.13 1.95
N ALA A 62 13.31 10.35 1.73
CA ALA A 62 12.26 9.51 2.29
C ALA A 62 12.32 8.07 1.76
N VAL A 63 12.56 7.88 0.45
CA VAL A 63 12.79 6.55 -0.16
C VAL A 63 13.92 5.81 0.54
N HIS A 64 15.09 6.45 0.70
CA HIS A 64 16.23 5.84 1.35
C HIS A 64 15.96 5.53 2.83
N ALA A 65 15.25 6.41 3.54
CA ALA A 65 14.86 6.17 4.93
C ALA A 65 13.96 4.93 5.05
N SER A 66 12.97 4.78 4.16
CA SER A 66 12.07 3.62 4.17
C SER A 66 12.78 2.32 3.77
N LEU A 67 13.65 2.35 2.76
CA LEU A 67 14.47 1.19 2.38
C LEU A 67 15.41 0.75 3.52
N LYS A 68 16.04 1.70 4.22
CA LYS A 68 16.93 1.40 5.34
C LYS A 68 16.22 0.63 6.46
N LYS A 69 14.93 0.90 6.70
CA LYS A 69 14.13 0.19 7.71
C LYS A 69 13.76 -1.24 7.31
N LEU A 70 13.81 -1.56 6.02
CA LEU A 70 13.54 -2.90 5.51
C LEU A 70 14.78 -3.80 5.51
N GLY A 71 15.98 -3.22 5.64
CA GLY A 71 17.24 -3.96 5.57
C GLY A 71 17.60 -4.35 4.13
N GLU A 72 18.12 -5.56 3.93
CA GLU A 72 18.42 -6.08 2.60
C GLU A 72 17.14 -6.28 1.79
N SER A 73 17.10 -5.69 0.59
CA SER A 73 15.93 -5.67 -0.29
C SER A 73 16.31 -6.11 -1.70
N TRP A 74 15.41 -6.84 -2.36
CA TRP A 74 15.50 -7.19 -3.79
C TRP A 74 15.20 -6.00 -4.72
N VAL A 75 14.88 -4.84 -4.14
CA VAL A 75 14.65 -3.58 -4.84
C VAL A 75 15.63 -2.56 -4.32
N SER A 76 16.39 -1.98 -5.26
CA SER A 76 17.30 -0.87 -5.00
C SER A 76 16.62 0.49 -5.20
N SER A 77 17.17 1.55 -4.61
CA SER A 77 16.67 2.91 -4.82
C SER A 77 16.77 3.37 -6.28
N SER A 78 17.72 2.83 -7.05
CA SER A 78 17.87 3.11 -8.49
C SER A 78 16.75 2.51 -9.33
N GLU A 79 16.10 1.45 -8.84
CA GLU A 79 14.95 0.83 -9.50
C GLU A 79 13.62 1.49 -9.10
N ILE A 80 13.65 2.48 -8.20
CA ILE A 80 12.46 3.19 -7.71
C ILE A 80 12.38 4.57 -8.35
N LYS A 81 11.27 4.80 -9.06
CA LYS A 81 10.91 6.08 -9.65
C LYS A 81 9.75 6.68 -8.88
N VAL A 82 10.02 7.76 -8.17
CA VAL A 82 8.96 8.51 -7.49
C VAL A 82 8.49 9.64 -8.39
N VAL A 83 7.19 9.66 -8.68
CA VAL A 83 6.59 10.57 -9.65
C VAL A 83 5.39 11.28 -9.06
N SER A 84 5.06 12.44 -9.64
CA SER A 84 3.82 13.14 -9.31
C SER A 84 2.62 12.32 -9.78
N PRO A 85 1.48 12.35 -9.08
CA PRO A 85 0.23 11.80 -9.58
C PRO A 85 -0.21 12.42 -10.92
N THR A 86 0.30 13.59 -11.27
CA THR A 86 0.03 14.22 -12.57
C THR A 86 0.92 13.72 -13.71
N HIS A 87 1.96 12.93 -13.42
CA HIS A 87 2.85 12.37 -14.42
C HIS A 87 2.07 11.43 -15.39
N PRO A 88 2.34 11.45 -16.70
CA PRO A 88 1.56 10.67 -17.68
C PRO A 88 1.39 9.19 -17.33
N VAL A 89 2.48 8.52 -16.92
CA VAL A 89 2.46 7.11 -16.51
C VAL A 89 1.59 6.87 -15.26
N ALA A 90 1.63 7.79 -14.29
CA ALA A 90 0.84 7.69 -13.07
C ALA A 90 -0.65 7.95 -13.33
N LYS A 91 -0.97 8.94 -14.17
CA LYS A 91 -2.34 9.21 -14.63
C LYS A 91 -2.96 8.00 -15.30
N GLY A 92 -2.20 7.32 -16.18
CA GLY A 92 -2.66 6.10 -16.85
C GLY A 92 -3.05 5.01 -15.85
N VAL A 93 -2.20 4.74 -14.87
CA VAL A 93 -2.48 3.74 -13.82
C VAL A 93 -3.65 4.16 -12.92
N LEU A 94 -3.72 5.42 -12.51
CA LEU A 94 -4.82 5.92 -11.69
C LEU A 94 -6.17 5.76 -12.40
N ALA A 95 -6.23 6.01 -13.71
CA ALA A 95 -7.43 5.79 -14.50
C ALA A 95 -7.83 4.30 -14.52
N ILE A 96 -6.87 3.39 -14.73
CA ILE A 96 -7.12 1.94 -14.73
C ILE A 96 -7.65 1.47 -13.37
N VAL A 97 -6.98 1.88 -12.29
CA VAL A 97 -7.34 1.52 -10.91
C VAL A 97 -8.74 2.00 -10.55
N ALA A 98 -9.14 3.18 -11.02
CA ALA A 98 -10.48 3.72 -10.78
C ALA A 98 -11.59 2.85 -11.39
N HIS A 99 -11.31 2.16 -12.49
CA HIS A 99 -12.25 1.26 -13.16
C HIS A 99 -12.09 -0.21 -12.74
N HIS A 100 -10.91 -0.61 -12.25
CA HIS A 100 -10.58 -1.98 -11.88
C HIS A 100 -9.67 -2.03 -10.63
N PRO A 101 -10.24 -2.15 -9.42
CA PRO A 101 -9.47 -2.09 -8.16
C PRO A 101 -8.67 -3.37 -7.82
N GLY A 102 -8.54 -4.31 -8.76
CA GLY A 102 -7.85 -5.60 -8.58
C GLY A 102 -6.39 -5.61 -9.04
N ARG A 103 -5.67 -6.72 -8.78
CA ARG A 103 -4.33 -6.94 -9.36
C ARG A 103 -4.43 -7.05 -10.87
N LEU A 104 -3.64 -6.26 -11.59
CA LEU A 104 -3.60 -6.27 -13.05
C LEU A 104 -2.16 -6.45 -13.52
N ARG A 105 -1.94 -7.57 -14.23
CA ARG A 105 -0.78 -7.76 -15.10
C ARG A 105 -1.30 -7.78 -16.53
N ALA A 106 -0.96 -6.77 -17.31
CA ALA A 106 -1.42 -6.65 -18.69
C ALA A 106 -0.33 -6.02 -19.57
N PRO A 107 -0.16 -6.50 -20.82
CA PRO A 107 0.46 -5.71 -21.87
C PRO A 107 -0.52 -4.59 -22.21
N LEU A 108 -0.27 -3.40 -21.67
CA LEU A 108 -1.20 -2.27 -21.79
C LEU A 108 -0.99 -1.47 -23.09
N GLY A 109 0.11 -1.71 -23.81
CA GLY A 109 0.51 -0.94 -24.99
C GLY A 109 0.95 0.48 -24.64
N ALA A 110 0.17 1.20 -23.83
CA ALA A 110 0.53 2.48 -23.25
C ALA A 110 -0.08 2.71 -21.86
N LEU A 111 0.67 3.41 -21.00
CA LEU A 111 0.18 4.03 -19.78
C LEU A 111 0.15 5.54 -19.97
N GLY A 112 -1.03 6.08 -20.29
CA GLY A 112 -1.16 7.47 -20.71
C GLY A 112 -0.47 7.67 -22.07
N SER A 113 0.53 8.55 -22.13
CA SER A 113 1.34 8.79 -23.33
C SER A 113 2.65 7.99 -23.37
N VAL A 114 2.89 7.12 -22.40
CA VAL A 114 4.14 6.35 -22.29
C VAL A 114 3.90 4.95 -22.86
N ALA A 115 4.72 4.52 -23.82
CA ALA A 115 4.68 3.16 -24.36
C ALA A 115 5.24 2.17 -23.33
N VAL A 116 4.48 1.12 -23.05
CA VAL A 116 4.80 0.15 -21.99
C VAL A 116 4.59 -1.26 -22.49
N GLU A 117 5.64 -2.06 -22.38
CA GLU A 117 5.64 -3.47 -22.80
C GLU A 117 4.84 -4.32 -21.82
N GLU A 118 5.13 -4.15 -20.52
CA GLU A 118 4.45 -4.86 -19.45
C GLU A 118 4.27 -3.97 -18.21
N THR A 119 3.17 -4.19 -17.50
CA THR A 119 2.88 -3.51 -16.22
C THR A 119 2.37 -4.52 -15.20
N TYR A 120 2.75 -4.32 -13.93
CA TYR A 120 2.14 -4.97 -12.78
C TYR A 120 1.67 -3.89 -11.80
N ILE A 121 0.35 -3.76 -11.60
CA ILE A 121 -0.25 -2.73 -10.73
C ILE A 121 -0.54 -3.31 -9.35
N TYR A 122 -0.03 -2.64 -8.31
CA TYR A 122 -0.39 -3.00 -6.94
C TYR A 122 -1.79 -2.47 -6.59
N PRO A 123 -2.62 -3.26 -5.89
CA PRO A 123 -3.93 -2.81 -5.45
C PRO A 123 -3.83 -1.62 -4.48
N PRO A 124 -4.69 -0.59 -4.58
CA PRO A 124 -4.60 0.59 -3.72
C PRO A 124 -4.61 0.29 -2.23
N HIS A 125 -5.40 -0.71 -1.84
CA HIS A 125 -5.56 -1.08 -0.44
C HIS A 125 -4.22 -1.39 0.24
N ILE A 126 -3.19 -1.86 -0.48
CA ILE A 126 -1.88 -2.16 0.15
C ILE A 126 -1.10 -0.91 0.60
N PHE A 127 -1.50 0.30 0.18
CA PHE A 127 -0.79 1.55 0.52
C PHE A 127 -1.70 2.74 0.83
N THR A 128 -3.02 2.57 0.75
CA THR A 128 -3.98 3.58 1.21
C THR A 128 -4.13 3.62 2.73
N PHE A 129 -3.46 2.72 3.48
CA PHE A 129 -3.53 2.67 4.95
C PHE A 129 -3.04 3.94 5.67
N THR A 130 -2.28 4.79 4.98
CA THR A 130 -1.79 6.07 5.49
C THR A 130 -2.25 7.27 4.67
N GLN A 131 -3.26 7.11 3.81
CA GLN A 131 -3.82 8.28 3.14
C GLN A 131 -4.51 9.18 4.17
N VAL A 132 -4.34 10.49 3.97
CA VAL A 132 -4.96 11.60 4.70
C VAL A 132 -6.50 11.55 4.66
N ASN A 133 -7.08 10.62 3.89
CA ASN A 133 -8.49 10.28 3.94
C ASN A 133 -8.71 9.06 4.83
N PRO A 134 -9.50 9.18 5.92
CA PRO A 134 -9.83 8.03 6.76
C PRO A 134 -10.49 6.95 5.91
N MET A 135 -10.10 5.69 6.12
CA MET A 135 -10.74 4.54 5.50
C MET A 135 -12.25 4.61 5.77
N THR A 136 -13.06 4.27 4.77
CA THR A 136 -14.50 4.15 5.02
C THR A 136 -14.74 2.93 5.94
N PRO A 137 -15.85 2.89 6.72
CA PRO A 137 -16.15 1.73 7.55
C PRO A 137 -16.20 0.40 6.77
N GLU A 138 -16.58 0.46 5.48
CA GLU A 138 -16.58 -0.69 4.58
C GLU A 138 -15.16 -1.16 4.23
N ASP A 139 -14.25 -0.23 3.98
CA ASP A 139 -12.84 -0.53 3.71
C ASP A 139 -12.17 -1.13 4.93
N VAL A 140 -12.42 -0.57 6.12
CA VAL A 140 -11.89 -1.12 7.37
C VAL A 140 -12.43 -2.54 7.59
N GLY A 141 -13.72 -2.76 7.37
CA GLY A 141 -14.34 -4.08 7.53
C GLY A 141 -13.71 -5.12 6.60
N ARG A 142 -13.48 -4.74 5.34
CA ARG A 142 -12.83 -5.60 4.34
C ARG A 142 -11.39 -5.94 4.74
N GLU A 143 -10.65 -4.98 5.26
CA GLU A 143 -9.26 -5.22 5.68
C GLU A 143 -9.20 -6.11 6.92
N ILE A 144 -10.09 -5.92 7.90
CA ILE A 144 -10.17 -6.79 9.08
C ILE A 144 -10.45 -8.24 8.68
N VAL A 145 -11.40 -8.46 7.77
CA VAL A 145 -11.68 -9.81 7.24
C VAL A 145 -10.46 -10.39 6.52
N ARG A 146 -9.69 -9.56 5.80
CA ARG A 146 -8.44 -10.01 5.16
C ARG A 146 -7.40 -10.42 6.20
N LEU A 147 -7.21 -9.62 7.25
CA LEU A 147 -6.27 -9.88 8.34
C LEU A 147 -6.61 -11.19 9.05
N MET A 148 -7.89 -11.43 9.32
CA MET A 148 -8.37 -12.68 9.93
C MET A 148 -8.19 -13.91 9.03
N ASN A 149 -8.19 -13.73 7.70
CA ASN A 149 -8.01 -14.81 6.72
C ASN A 149 -6.56 -14.99 6.25
N ARG A 150 -5.58 -14.30 6.86
CA ARG A 150 -4.16 -14.57 6.60
C ARG A 150 -3.82 -15.99 7.06
N ALA A 151 -2.88 -16.65 6.38
CA ALA A 151 -2.51 -18.04 6.67
C ALA A 151 -2.21 -18.24 8.18
N PRO A 152 -2.69 -19.33 8.80
CA PRO A 152 -2.72 -19.51 10.27
C PRO A 152 -1.34 -19.55 10.95
N SER A 153 -0.26 -19.59 10.18
CA SER A 153 1.11 -19.65 10.68
C SER A 153 1.72 -18.29 11.06
N ILE A 154 1.03 -17.16 10.81
CA ILE A 154 1.54 -15.82 11.12
C ILE A 154 0.41 -14.93 11.68
N LEU A 155 0.20 -14.97 13.00
CA LEU A 155 -0.58 -13.96 13.71
C LEU A 155 0.24 -12.67 13.78
N GLN A 156 0.15 -11.86 12.73
CA GLN A 156 0.80 -10.55 12.67
C GLN A 156 -0.09 -9.50 13.32
N SER A 157 0.46 -8.84 14.34
CA SER A 157 -0.16 -7.66 14.96
C SER A 157 -0.33 -6.57 13.89
N SER A 158 -1.50 -5.93 13.86
CA SER A 158 -1.83 -4.83 12.95
C SER A 158 -1.86 -3.52 13.72
N HIS A 159 -1.32 -2.45 13.15
CA HIS A 159 -1.38 -1.12 13.73
C HIS A 159 -2.72 -0.47 13.37
N VAL A 160 -3.57 -0.27 14.37
CA VAL A 160 -4.90 0.34 14.26
C VAL A 160 -4.81 1.80 14.69
N THR A 161 -5.32 2.71 13.87
CA THR A 161 -5.46 4.14 14.19
C THR A 161 -6.93 4.50 14.31
N LEU A 162 -7.28 5.28 15.33
CA LEU A 162 -8.64 5.72 15.62
C LEU A 162 -8.87 7.18 15.19
N LYS A 163 -10.14 7.58 15.13
CA LYS A 163 -10.57 8.95 14.78
C LYS A 163 -10.14 10.00 15.79
N ASP A 164 -9.96 9.61 17.05
CA ASP A 164 -9.45 10.49 18.11
C ASP A 164 -7.92 10.70 18.04
N GLY A 165 -7.24 10.07 17.07
CA GLY A 165 -5.80 10.14 16.88
C GLY A 165 -5.00 9.14 17.71
N SER A 166 -5.66 8.35 18.57
CA SER A 166 -4.99 7.26 19.29
C SER A 166 -4.73 6.07 18.37
N SER A 167 -3.72 5.26 18.70
CA SER A 167 -3.40 4.04 17.98
C SER A 167 -2.98 2.92 18.91
N PHE A 168 -3.11 1.69 18.43
CA PHE A 168 -2.65 0.49 19.15
C PHE A 168 -2.27 -0.61 18.16
N ASN A 169 -1.41 -1.53 18.58
CA ASN A 169 -1.12 -2.75 17.83
C ASN A 169 -2.02 -3.87 18.36
N GLY A 170 -2.69 -4.58 17.45
CA GLY A 170 -3.50 -5.72 17.83
C GLY A 170 -3.84 -6.65 16.68
N VAL A 171 -4.14 -7.90 17.03
CA VAL A 171 -4.57 -8.91 16.07
C VAL A 171 -6.10 -8.97 16.04
N PRO A 172 -6.75 -8.68 14.89
CA PRO A 172 -8.20 -8.84 14.77
C PRO A 172 -8.57 -10.32 14.81
N PHE A 173 -9.60 -10.67 15.57
CA PHE A 173 -10.07 -12.06 15.65
C PHE A 173 -11.59 -12.22 15.56
N SER A 174 -12.34 -11.11 15.64
CA SER A 174 -13.80 -11.15 15.46
C SER A 174 -14.34 -9.86 14.86
N LEU A 175 -15.36 -10.00 14.02
CA LEU A 175 -16.18 -8.90 13.51
C LEU A 175 -17.65 -9.22 13.80
N GLN A 176 -18.36 -8.36 14.52
CA GLN A 176 -19.72 -8.63 14.97
C GLN A 176 -20.63 -7.42 14.77
N LEU A 177 -21.93 -7.67 14.60
CA LEU A 177 -22.93 -6.59 14.65
C LEU A 177 -23.22 -6.27 16.11
N GLY A 178 -22.79 -5.09 16.56
CA GLY A 178 -23.02 -4.59 17.91
C GLY A 178 -24.47 -4.21 18.19
N SER A 179 -24.77 -3.96 19.47
CA SER A 179 -26.11 -3.67 20.00
C SER A 179 -26.80 -2.43 19.42
N GLN A 180 -26.06 -1.54 18.74
CA GLN A 180 -26.59 -0.32 18.11
C GLN A 180 -26.65 -0.38 16.57
N LYS A 181 -26.67 -1.58 15.96
CA LYS A 181 -26.51 -1.77 14.50
C LYS A 181 -25.16 -1.27 13.94
N ALA A 182 -24.21 -0.93 14.82
CA ALA A 182 -22.85 -0.60 14.43
C ALA A 182 -22.03 -1.90 14.40
N VAL A 183 -21.26 -2.10 13.33
CA VAL A 183 -20.36 -3.25 13.25
C VAL A 183 -19.10 -2.95 14.07
N VAL A 184 -18.74 -3.87 14.95
CA VAL A 184 -17.60 -3.78 15.86
C VAL A 184 -16.55 -4.83 15.52
N ALA A 185 -15.29 -4.45 15.67
CA ALA A 185 -14.14 -5.33 15.56
C ALA A 185 -13.56 -5.60 16.95
N GLN A 186 -13.13 -6.84 17.18
CA GLN A 186 -12.45 -7.25 18.40
C GLN A 186 -10.99 -7.57 18.09
N PHE A 187 -10.11 -6.98 18.90
CA PHE A 187 -8.66 -7.12 18.79
C PHE A 187 -8.09 -7.72 20.07
N VAL A 188 -7.10 -8.60 19.92
CA VAL A 188 -6.16 -8.87 21.00
C VAL A 188 -5.06 -7.82 20.88
N ALA A 189 -5.11 -6.79 21.73
CA ALA A 189 -4.13 -5.72 21.74
C ALA A 189 -2.87 -6.14 22.50
N ASP A 190 -1.71 -5.70 22.04
CA ASP A 190 -0.43 -6.05 22.66
C ASP A 190 -0.37 -5.53 24.10
N GLY A 191 -0.22 -6.44 25.07
CA GLY A 191 -0.16 -6.12 26.50
C GLY A 191 -1.51 -5.96 27.21
N GLU A 192 -2.63 -6.15 26.51
CA GLU A 192 -3.97 -6.14 27.12
C GLU A 192 -4.48 -7.57 27.35
N ALA A 193 -4.99 -7.85 28.56
CA ALA A 193 -5.54 -9.17 28.90
C ALA A 193 -6.98 -9.36 28.40
N ALA A 194 -7.70 -8.25 28.16
CA ALA A 194 -9.05 -8.25 27.65
C ALA A 194 -9.07 -7.82 26.18
N PRO A 195 -9.95 -8.40 25.34
CA PRO A 195 -10.13 -7.93 23.97
C PRO A 195 -10.57 -6.47 23.91
N ARG A 196 -9.93 -5.72 23.03
CA ARG A 196 -10.33 -4.35 22.74
C ARG A 196 -11.42 -4.36 21.69
N ILE A 197 -12.57 -3.77 22.01
CA ILE A 197 -13.72 -3.67 21.11
C ILE A 197 -13.75 -2.26 20.54
N VAL A 198 -13.69 -2.16 19.22
CA VAL A 198 -13.65 -0.87 18.51
C VAL A 198 -14.72 -0.87 17.43
N ARG A 199 -15.46 0.23 17.28
CA ARG A 199 -16.42 0.34 16.19
C ARG A 199 -15.69 0.60 14.88
N LEU A 200 -16.17 0.01 13.78
CA LEU A 200 -15.57 0.21 12.46
C LEU A 200 -15.55 1.68 12.03
N ASP A 201 -16.57 2.44 12.42
CA ASP A 201 -16.66 3.87 12.14
C ASP A 201 -15.73 4.73 13.02
N GLU A 202 -15.06 4.15 14.02
CA GLU A 202 -14.05 4.83 14.83
C GLU A 202 -12.62 4.59 14.32
N ILE A 203 -12.44 3.58 13.45
CA ILE A 203 -11.13 3.25 12.89
C ILE A 203 -10.89 4.13 11.66
N THR A 204 -9.77 4.85 11.66
CA THR A 204 -9.31 5.64 10.51
C THR A 204 -8.38 4.85 9.61
N SER A 205 -7.60 3.93 10.18
CA SER A 205 -6.75 3.00 9.43
C SER A 205 -6.38 1.74 10.20
N ILE A 206 -6.02 0.69 9.49
CA ILE A 206 -5.49 -0.58 10.03
C ILE A 206 -4.49 -1.20 9.05
N ALA A 207 -3.30 -1.63 9.51
CA ALA A 207 -2.24 -2.20 8.67
C ALA A 207 -1.46 -3.33 9.35
#